data_AF-A0A7V2BUY6-F1
#
_entry.id   AF-A0A7V2BUY6-F1
#
_cell.length_a   1.000
_cell.length_b   1.000
_cell.length_c   1.000
_cell.angle_alpha   90.00
_cell.angle_beta   90.00
_cell.angle_gamma   90.00
#
_symmetry.space_group_name_H-M   'P 1'
#
loop_
_entity.id
_entity.type
_entity.pdbx_description
1 polymer ?
#
loop_
_entity_poly.entity_id
_entity_poly.type
_entity_poly.pdbx_seq_one_letter_code
_entity_poly.pdbx_strand_id
1 'polypeptide(L)'
;MGRPALCFLLSHLTLLSAQKILSRTQIEVQGYAIEKVGLPQSPTPAGKGRFAFIEYWAEDKPKPGYYVECLNTQYYTQWSQLLDIPPEGADKPLRLVGLRDAVVALSYQADPLAKGVVQEVARFFDLKGNPLFPKWVPISVYDRAVPEAQAHLALSPDSSYLLWYAYTPPRKNTPPQGWYAVWSSSGRKVAAQTTWSLEGIPVVALPDNRANLWLIEAPPGKPLQLVYEDTKARTRRTWPLEVDTLVLQPWLRLTPKAVYVGALVPAEKTISLTSGHQVGAWVVGKLALPLSDTSQVVWGRAPFPTEWIALYKEPIQPTPIRLLLQGDSALYVLYEDQRSKGGTFLAYDVWVSRWGLQDSVHHLWSYRIEKRQREPRPDAVSCFSGLNETFLSVVFLTERTGRGKLRAYLLNHDTGQALTKDLAENTAGDLLILPGRSAYLSLREVITLALPPPGKNGYQIYHIRL
;
A
#
# COMPACT_ATOMS: atom_id res chain seq x y z
N MET A 1 2.09 -72.51 31.66
CA MET A 1 0.87 -72.05 30.98
C MET A 1 1.18 -70.71 30.31
N GLY A 2 1.03 -70.65 28.97
CA GLY A 2 0.84 -69.43 28.15
C GLY A 2 1.99 -68.42 27.98
N ARG A 3 2.78 -68.55 26.89
CA ARG A 3 3.26 -67.40 26.06
C ARG A 3 2.19 -67.09 25.00
N PRO A 4 2.11 -65.92 24.28
CA PRO A 4 3.19 -65.00 23.84
C PRO A 4 2.86 -63.48 23.94
N ALA A 5 3.84 -62.55 23.91
CA ALA A 5 4.30 -61.75 22.75
C ALA A 5 3.26 -61.43 21.65
N LEU A 6 3.05 -60.14 21.32
CA LEU A 6 2.83 -59.67 19.94
C LEU A 6 2.90 -58.13 19.83
N CYS A 7 3.92 -57.63 19.12
CA CYS A 7 3.87 -56.39 18.36
C CYS A 7 3.03 -56.61 17.08
N PHE A 8 2.13 -55.68 16.76
CA PHE A 8 1.59 -55.36 15.42
C PHE A 8 1.25 -53.85 15.52
N LEU A 9 1.94 -52.87 14.92
CA LEU A 9 2.13 -52.59 13.49
C LEU A 9 1.05 -53.22 12.61
N LEU A 10 0.03 -52.44 12.24
CA LEU A 10 -0.28 -52.12 10.84
C LEU A 10 -1.57 -51.30 10.68
N SER A 11 -1.39 -50.15 10.01
CA SER A 11 -2.25 -49.56 8.98
C SER A 11 -3.75 -49.38 9.24
N HIS A 12 -4.19 -48.12 9.26
CA HIS A 12 -5.23 -47.60 8.36
C HIS A 12 -4.97 -46.09 8.19
N LEU A 13 -4.46 -45.67 7.03
CA LEU A 13 -5.26 -45.15 5.91
C LEU A 13 -5.80 -43.75 6.21
N THR A 14 -5.17 -42.77 5.55
CA THR A 14 -5.79 -41.60 4.93
C THR A 14 -7.25 -41.36 5.31
N LEU A 15 -7.50 -40.38 6.17
CA LEU A 15 -8.74 -39.62 6.10
C LEU A 15 -8.35 -38.16 5.99
N LEU A 16 -8.49 -37.66 4.76
CA LEU A 16 -8.55 -36.24 4.44
C LEU A 16 -9.27 -35.51 5.57
N SER A 17 -8.58 -34.61 6.27
CA SER A 17 -9.18 -33.77 7.29
C SER A 17 -10.09 -32.75 6.59
N ALA A 18 -11.33 -33.19 6.35
CA ALA A 18 -12.33 -32.50 5.58
C ALA A 18 -12.74 -31.21 6.32
N GLN A 19 -12.43 -30.08 5.71
CA GLN A 19 -13.14 -28.83 6.00
C GLN A 19 -14.56 -29.00 5.43
N LYS A 20 -15.57 -28.81 6.28
CA LYS A 20 -16.97 -28.87 5.85
C LYS A 20 -17.56 -27.47 5.91
N ILE A 21 -17.86 -26.92 4.73
CA ILE A 21 -18.68 -25.72 4.63
C ILE A 21 -20.11 -26.17 4.93
N LEU A 22 -20.60 -25.84 6.13
CA LEU A 22 -21.97 -26.19 6.55
C LEU A 22 -23.00 -25.27 5.90
N SER A 23 -22.66 -23.99 5.77
CA SER A 23 -23.53 -22.99 5.14
C SER A 23 -22.74 -21.75 4.72
N ARG A 24 -23.42 -20.77 4.11
CA ARG A 24 -22.83 -19.44 3.81
C ARG A 24 -22.34 -18.71 5.06
N THR A 25 -22.87 -19.03 6.23
CA THR A 25 -22.63 -18.35 7.51
C THR A 25 -21.86 -19.18 8.52
N GLN A 26 -21.55 -20.45 8.22
CA GLN A 26 -20.89 -21.35 9.18
C GLN A 26 -19.85 -22.25 8.49
N ILE A 27 -18.65 -22.25 9.07
CA ILE A 27 -17.59 -23.19 8.74
C ILE A 27 -17.34 -24.04 9.98
N GLU A 28 -17.31 -25.35 9.80
CA GLU A 28 -16.96 -26.29 10.86
C GLU A 28 -15.48 -26.67 10.74
N VAL A 29 -14.72 -26.41 11.81
CA VAL A 29 -13.32 -26.84 11.91
C VAL A 29 -13.16 -27.59 13.22
N GLN A 30 -12.84 -28.89 13.12
CA GLN A 30 -12.63 -29.77 14.27
C GLN A 30 -13.83 -29.84 15.25
N GLY A 31 -15.06 -29.86 14.74
CA GLY A 31 -16.27 -29.98 15.56
C GLY A 31 -16.74 -28.68 16.23
N TYR A 32 -16.09 -27.55 15.93
CA TYR A 32 -16.49 -26.23 16.41
C TYR A 32 -17.15 -25.43 15.28
N ALA A 33 -18.35 -24.90 15.55
CA ALA A 33 -19.07 -24.03 14.64
C ALA A 33 -18.55 -22.58 14.77
N ILE A 34 -18.05 -22.02 13.67
CA ILE A 34 -17.69 -20.60 13.59
C ILE A 34 -18.84 -19.87 12.89
N GLU A 35 -19.60 -19.06 13.63
CA GLU A 35 -20.64 -18.21 13.04
C GLU A 35 -20.06 -16.91 12.48
N LYS A 36 -20.38 -16.62 11.21
CA LYS A 36 -20.08 -15.36 10.53
C LYS A 36 -20.99 -14.24 11.04
N VAL A 37 -20.89 -13.88 12.32
CA VAL A 37 -21.61 -12.75 12.90
C VAL A 37 -20.88 -11.46 12.51
N GLY A 38 -21.54 -10.58 11.75
CA GLY A 38 -21.01 -9.26 11.36
C GLY A 38 -20.49 -9.13 9.92
N LEU A 39 -20.49 -10.21 9.13
CA LEU A 39 -20.17 -10.13 7.69
C LEU A 39 -21.41 -9.77 6.87
N PRO A 40 -21.29 -8.98 5.78
CA PRO A 40 -22.43 -8.67 4.92
C PRO A 40 -23.08 -9.97 4.42
N GLN A 41 -24.37 -10.13 4.70
CA GLN A 41 -25.16 -11.32 4.35
C GLN A 41 -25.45 -11.48 2.84
N SER A 42 -24.82 -10.66 2.00
CA SER A 42 -24.84 -10.80 0.55
C SER A 42 -23.53 -10.28 -0.05
N PRO A 43 -22.87 -11.06 -0.93
CA PRO A 43 -21.82 -10.51 -1.77
C PRO A 43 -22.48 -9.54 -2.75
N THR A 44 -22.34 -8.24 -2.52
CA THR A 44 -22.62 -7.25 -3.57
C THR A 44 -21.69 -7.56 -4.74
N PRO A 45 -22.16 -7.61 -6.00
CA PRO A 45 -21.33 -8.00 -7.15
C PRO A 45 -20.05 -7.19 -7.22
N ALA A 46 -18.93 -7.81 -6.84
CA ALA A 46 -17.61 -7.21 -6.91
C ALA A 46 -17.02 -7.56 -8.28
N GLY A 47 -16.62 -6.56 -9.05
CA GLY A 47 -15.97 -6.77 -10.36
C GLY A 47 -14.78 -7.75 -10.32
N LYS A 48 -14.28 -8.08 -11.51
CA LYS A 48 -13.19 -9.03 -11.78
C LYS A 48 -12.00 -8.89 -10.80
N GLY A 49 -11.70 -9.96 -10.04
CA GLY A 49 -10.44 -10.10 -9.29
C GLY A 49 -10.38 -9.45 -7.90
N ARG A 50 -11.47 -9.43 -7.13
CA ARG A 50 -11.54 -8.68 -5.86
C ARG A 50 -11.47 -9.55 -4.61
N PHE A 51 -10.75 -9.05 -3.61
CA PHE A 51 -10.46 -9.70 -2.33
C PHE A 51 -11.00 -8.85 -1.17
N ALA A 52 -11.51 -9.50 -0.12
CA ALA A 52 -11.92 -8.84 1.11
C ALA A 52 -11.20 -9.53 2.27
N PHE A 53 -10.48 -8.75 3.08
CA PHE A 53 -9.63 -9.28 4.14
C PHE A 53 -10.29 -9.12 5.50
N ILE A 54 -10.14 -10.15 6.32
CA ILE A 54 -10.87 -10.30 7.56
C ILE A 54 -9.89 -10.74 8.65
N GLU A 55 -9.65 -9.84 9.60
CA GLU A 55 -8.83 -10.10 10.79
C GLU A 55 -9.78 -10.55 11.92
N TYR A 56 -9.59 -11.78 12.44
CA TYR A 56 -10.38 -12.29 13.56
C TYR A 56 -9.55 -12.31 14.85
N TRP A 57 -10.05 -11.61 15.86
CA TRP A 57 -9.62 -11.74 17.25
C TRP A 57 -10.70 -12.50 18.02
N ALA A 58 -10.35 -13.60 18.67
CA ALA A 58 -11.25 -14.32 19.58
C ALA A 58 -10.69 -14.19 21.00
N GLU A 59 -11.46 -13.58 21.90
CA GLU A 59 -11.04 -13.27 23.28
C GLU A 59 -10.77 -14.52 24.16
N ASP A 60 -11.24 -15.71 23.77
CA ASP A 60 -11.22 -16.91 24.63
C ASP A 60 -10.39 -18.10 24.10
N LYS A 61 -9.38 -17.89 23.24
CA LYS A 61 -8.44 -18.96 22.83
C LYS A 61 -6.98 -18.63 23.13
N PRO A 62 -6.14 -19.64 23.44
CA PRO A 62 -4.74 -19.43 23.83
C PRO A 62 -3.85 -18.85 22.73
N LYS A 63 -4.30 -18.77 21.46
CA LYS A 63 -3.68 -17.97 20.39
C LYS A 63 -4.72 -17.44 19.39
N PRO A 64 -4.68 -16.15 19.00
CA PRO A 64 -5.42 -15.63 17.85
C PRO A 64 -4.94 -16.28 16.54
N GLY A 65 -5.82 -16.42 15.56
CA GLY A 65 -5.52 -17.02 14.26
C GLY A 65 -5.84 -16.05 13.11
N TYR A 66 -4.94 -15.95 12.14
CA TYR A 66 -5.10 -15.05 10.99
C TYR A 66 -5.73 -15.81 9.82
N TYR A 67 -6.76 -15.25 9.20
CA TYR A 67 -7.43 -15.83 8.03
C TYR A 67 -7.26 -14.91 6.81
N VAL A 68 -7.04 -15.51 5.64
CA VAL A 68 -7.12 -14.81 4.35
C VAL A 68 -8.38 -15.28 3.65
N GLU A 69 -9.26 -14.35 3.30
CA GLU A 69 -10.51 -14.64 2.59
C GLU A 69 -10.53 -13.95 1.22
N CYS A 70 -11.16 -14.61 0.25
CA CYS A 70 -11.47 -14.03 -1.04
C CYS A 70 -12.98 -14.10 -1.29
N LEU A 71 -13.54 -12.97 -1.70
CA LEU A 71 -14.95 -12.83 -2.10
C LEU A 71 -15.00 -12.46 -3.58
N ASN A 72 -14.54 -13.37 -4.45
CA ASN A 72 -14.53 -13.10 -5.89
C ASN A 72 -15.85 -13.52 -6.53
N THR A 73 -16.66 -12.52 -6.89
CA THR A 73 -17.99 -12.77 -7.46
C THR A 73 -17.98 -13.22 -8.92
N GLN A 74 -16.87 -13.02 -9.65
CA GLN A 74 -16.78 -13.48 -11.04
C GLN A 74 -16.59 -14.98 -11.16
N TYR A 75 -15.86 -15.59 -10.22
CA TYR A 75 -15.61 -17.03 -10.22
C TYR A 75 -16.53 -17.79 -9.26
N TYR A 76 -17.44 -17.09 -8.56
CA TYR A 76 -18.31 -17.65 -7.51
C TYR A 76 -17.55 -18.46 -6.44
N THR A 77 -16.26 -18.17 -6.27
CA THR A 77 -15.39 -18.85 -5.31
C THR A 77 -15.20 -17.97 -4.09
N GLN A 78 -15.83 -18.38 -3.00
CA GLN A 78 -15.48 -17.93 -1.65
C GLN A 78 -14.53 -18.96 -1.05
N TRP A 79 -13.37 -18.50 -0.60
CA TRP A 79 -12.42 -19.34 0.11
C TRP A 79 -11.85 -18.60 1.30
N SER A 80 -11.54 -19.34 2.36
CA SER A 80 -10.86 -18.85 3.55
C SER A 80 -9.73 -19.80 3.89
N GLN A 81 -8.54 -19.26 4.14
CA GLN A 81 -7.36 -20.03 4.52
C GLN A 81 -6.85 -19.56 5.87
N LEU A 82 -6.69 -20.49 6.81
CA LEU A 82 -5.99 -20.24 8.06
C LEU A 82 -4.49 -20.12 7.78
N LEU A 83 -3.87 -19.07 8.32
CA LEU A 83 -2.43 -18.86 8.24
C LEU A 83 -1.71 -19.44 9.45
N ASP A 84 -0.75 -20.31 9.17
CA ASP A 84 0.25 -20.80 10.09
C ASP A 84 1.35 -19.75 10.31
N ILE A 85 1.03 -18.64 10.98
CA ILE A 85 1.98 -17.53 11.18
C ILE A 85 3.24 -18.04 11.92
N PRO A 86 4.45 -17.79 11.38
CA PRO A 86 5.68 -18.18 12.07
C PRO A 86 5.83 -17.43 13.41
N PRO A 87 6.51 -18.02 14.41
CA PRO A 87 6.63 -17.44 15.75
C PRO A 87 7.16 -15.99 15.77
N GLU A 88 8.15 -15.68 14.94
CA GLU A 88 8.78 -14.35 14.89
C GLU A 88 7.87 -13.25 14.31
N GLY A 89 6.75 -13.65 13.68
CA GLY A 89 5.73 -12.77 13.15
C GLY A 89 4.41 -12.77 13.93
N ALA A 90 4.26 -13.62 14.96
CA ALA A 90 2.97 -13.82 15.65
C ALA A 90 2.42 -12.54 16.30
N ASP A 91 3.31 -11.73 16.87
CA ASP A 91 2.96 -10.47 17.55
C ASP A 91 3.05 -9.24 16.63
N LYS A 92 3.31 -9.44 15.33
CA LYS A 92 3.43 -8.37 14.35
C LYS A 92 2.20 -8.33 13.45
N PRO A 93 1.71 -7.13 13.07
CA PRO A 93 0.65 -7.02 12.08
C PRO A 93 1.06 -7.73 10.79
N LEU A 94 0.21 -8.64 10.33
CA LEU A 94 0.38 -9.29 9.03
C LEU A 94 0.25 -8.25 7.92
N ARG A 95 1.22 -8.19 7.00
CA ARG A 95 1.11 -7.36 5.80
C ARG A 95 0.58 -8.20 4.64
N LEU A 96 -0.40 -7.69 3.92
CA LEU A 96 -1.01 -8.37 2.77
C LEU A 96 -0.79 -7.55 1.51
N VAL A 97 -0.50 -8.24 0.41
CA VAL A 97 -0.25 -7.62 -0.89
C VAL A 97 -1.09 -8.34 -1.94
N GLY A 98 -1.95 -7.60 -2.64
CA GLY A 98 -2.70 -8.10 -3.78
C GLY A 98 -1.86 -8.03 -5.06
N LEU A 99 -1.72 -9.17 -5.74
CA LEU A 99 -1.16 -9.27 -7.09
C LEU A 99 -2.27 -9.57 -8.09
N ARG A 100 -1.97 -9.41 -9.38
CA ARG A 100 -2.92 -9.66 -10.48
C ARG A 100 -3.54 -11.05 -10.40
N ASP A 101 -2.70 -12.05 -10.11
CA ASP A 101 -3.06 -13.47 -10.16
C ASP A 101 -2.87 -14.19 -8.79
N ALA A 102 -2.53 -13.45 -7.73
CA ALA A 102 -2.27 -14.01 -6.41
C ALA A 102 -2.50 -13.02 -5.26
N VAL A 103 -2.57 -13.55 -4.05
CA VAL A 103 -2.48 -12.80 -2.79
C VAL A 103 -1.24 -13.24 -2.05
N VAL A 104 -0.52 -12.28 -1.48
CA VAL A 104 0.70 -12.52 -0.72
C VAL A 104 0.49 -12.09 0.72
N ALA A 105 0.57 -13.03 1.66
CA ALA A 105 0.67 -12.73 3.08
C ALA A 105 2.14 -12.64 3.47
N LEU A 106 2.52 -11.62 4.22
CA LEU A 106 3.90 -11.33 4.60
C LEU A 106 4.05 -11.39 6.11
N SER A 107 5.08 -12.10 6.55
CA SER A 107 5.40 -12.28 7.95
C SER A 107 6.92 -12.35 8.13
N TYR A 108 7.35 -12.77 9.31
CA TYR A 108 8.75 -12.87 9.71
C TYR A 108 9.01 -14.27 10.23
N GLN A 109 10.16 -14.84 9.88
CA GLN A 109 10.60 -16.15 10.37
C GLN A 109 12.08 -16.09 10.73
N ALA A 110 12.52 -16.89 11.70
CA ALA A 110 13.94 -17.11 11.91
C ALA A 110 14.62 -17.68 10.64
N ASP A 111 15.81 -17.19 10.32
CA ASP A 111 16.65 -17.73 9.27
C ASP A 111 17.22 -19.09 9.73
N PRO A 112 16.92 -20.21 9.04
CA PRO A 112 17.44 -21.52 9.41
C PRO A 112 18.97 -21.61 9.26
N LEU A 113 19.60 -20.74 8.47
CA LEU A 113 21.04 -20.76 8.19
C LEU A 113 21.84 -19.82 9.11
N ALA A 114 21.18 -18.87 9.78
CA ALA A 114 21.84 -17.87 10.60
C ALA A 114 21.12 -17.68 11.95
N LYS A 115 21.75 -18.17 13.03
CA LYS A 115 21.19 -18.10 14.38
C LYS A 115 20.95 -16.65 14.81
N GLY A 116 19.74 -16.35 15.26
CA GLY A 116 19.35 -15.02 15.76
C GLY A 116 18.97 -14.03 14.64
N VAL A 117 18.98 -14.46 13.38
CA VAL A 117 18.57 -13.65 12.24
C VAL A 117 17.10 -13.90 11.96
N VAL A 118 16.35 -12.81 11.72
CA VAL A 118 14.93 -12.87 11.31
C VAL A 118 14.84 -12.35 9.88
N GLN A 119 14.16 -13.09 9.03
CA GLN A 119 13.96 -12.78 7.61
C GLN A 119 12.49 -12.55 7.29
N GLU A 120 12.24 -11.78 6.23
CA GLU A 120 10.89 -11.55 5.72
C GLU A 120 10.48 -12.71 4.83
N VAL A 121 9.31 -13.28 5.13
CA VAL A 121 8.76 -14.43 4.44
C VAL A 121 7.38 -14.14 3.90
N ALA A 122 6.99 -14.86 2.86
CA ALA A 122 5.72 -14.73 2.19
C ALA A 122 4.99 -16.06 2.03
N ARG A 123 3.67 -16.03 2.13
CA ARG A 123 2.74 -17.10 1.72
C ARG A 123 1.95 -16.61 0.51
N PHE A 124 2.13 -17.28 -0.63
CA PHE A 124 1.44 -16.95 -1.86
C PHE A 124 0.21 -17.84 -2.04
N PHE A 125 -0.92 -17.25 -2.38
CA PHE A 125 -2.15 -17.94 -2.71
C PHE A 125 -2.58 -17.55 -4.12
N ASP A 126 -3.00 -18.52 -4.94
CA ASP A 126 -3.68 -18.19 -6.18
C ASP A 126 -5.05 -17.52 -5.91
N LEU A 127 -5.70 -17.00 -6.95
CA LEU A 127 -7.04 -16.39 -6.80
C LEU A 127 -8.11 -17.37 -6.31
N LYS A 128 -7.85 -18.68 -6.27
CA LYS A 128 -8.74 -19.74 -5.77
C LYS A 128 -8.43 -20.15 -4.32
N GLY A 129 -7.41 -19.56 -3.70
CA GLY A 129 -7.03 -19.82 -2.32
C GLY A 129 -6.10 -21.02 -2.15
N ASN A 130 -5.59 -21.57 -3.24
CA ASN A 130 -4.60 -22.63 -3.16
C ASN A 130 -3.23 -22.00 -2.88
N PRO A 131 -2.50 -22.49 -1.88
CA PRO A 131 -1.15 -22.03 -1.65
C PRO A 131 -0.27 -22.43 -2.84
N LEU A 132 0.45 -21.46 -3.43
CA LEU A 132 1.42 -21.73 -4.51
C LEU A 132 2.65 -22.48 -3.99
N PHE A 133 2.91 -22.38 -2.68
CA PHE A 133 4.00 -23.05 -1.98
C PHE A 133 3.52 -23.76 -0.72
N PRO A 134 4.08 -24.92 -0.38
CA PRO A 134 3.66 -25.68 0.80
C PRO A 134 4.06 -25.02 2.13
N LYS A 135 5.01 -24.09 2.12
CA LYS A 135 5.53 -23.38 3.30
C LYS A 135 5.70 -21.89 2.99
N TRP A 136 5.93 -21.10 4.03
CA TRP A 136 6.42 -19.74 3.93
C TRP A 136 7.74 -19.69 3.15
N VAL A 137 7.86 -18.74 2.24
CA VAL A 137 9.00 -18.59 1.34
C VAL A 137 9.75 -17.30 1.69
N PRO A 138 11.08 -17.34 1.91
CA PRO A 138 11.88 -16.13 2.07
C PRO A 138 11.78 -15.22 0.86
N ILE A 139 11.31 -13.98 1.08
CA ILE A 139 11.29 -12.93 0.04
C ILE A 139 12.48 -11.99 0.14
N SER A 140 13.03 -11.84 1.35
CA SER A 140 14.29 -11.15 1.55
C SER A 140 15.46 -11.94 0.97
N VAL A 141 16.43 -11.24 0.41
CA VAL A 141 17.65 -11.82 -0.20
C VAL A 141 18.92 -11.35 0.50
N TYR A 142 18.85 -11.13 1.82
CA TYR A 142 20.03 -10.81 2.60
C TYR A 142 21.05 -11.95 2.53
N ASP A 143 22.30 -11.62 2.22
CA ASP A 143 23.40 -12.58 2.35
C ASP A 143 23.76 -12.81 3.84
N ARG A 144 23.45 -11.85 4.73
CA ARG A 144 23.68 -11.85 6.19
C ARG A 144 22.70 -10.92 6.90
N ALA A 145 22.44 -11.12 8.19
CA ALA A 145 21.68 -10.14 8.98
C ALA A 145 22.33 -8.76 8.92
N VAL A 146 21.58 -7.78 8.42
CA VAL A 146 21.94 -6.37 8.49
C VAL A 146 20.87 -5.67 9.32
N PRO A 147 21.07 -5.54 10.65
CA PRO A 147 20.05 -5.01 11.57
C PRO A 147 19.56 -3.59 11.21
N GLU A 148 20.40 -2.83 10.50
CA GLU A 148 20.11 -1.45 10.09
C GLU A 148 19.35 -1.37 8.75
N ALA A 149 19.20 -2.47 8.02
CA ALA A 149 18.55 -2.44 6.71
C ALA A 149 17.04 -2.18 6.83
N GLN A 150 16.54 -1.27 6.01
CA GLN A 150 15.11 -0.94 5.95
C GLN A 150 14.49 -1.64 4.75
N ALA A 151 13.51 -2.52 4.98
CA ALA A 151 12.83 -3.27 3.94
C ALA A 151 11.53 -2.57 3.49
N HIS A 152 11.33 -2.55 2.19
CA HIS A 152 10.24 -1.87 1.50
C HIS A 152 9.63 -2.79 0.44
N LEU A 153 8.38 -2.49 0.09
CA LEU A 153 7.60 -3.25 -0.88
C LEU A 153 6.98 -2.31 -1.90
N ALA A 154 6.92 -2.77 -3.15
CA ALA A 154 6.32 -2.04 -4.24
C ALA A 154 5.69 -2.98 -5.26
N LEU A 155 4.72 -2.47 -6.01
CA LEU A 155 4.00 -3.24 -7.04
C LEU A 155 4.20 -2.65 -8.43
N SER A 156 4.20 -3.52 -9.43
CA SER A 156 4.09 -3.08 -10.82
C SER A 156 2.73 -2.43 -11.07
N PRO A 157 2.61 -1.55 -12.08
CA PRO A 157 1.34 -0.90 -12.43
C PRO A 157 0.14 -1.83 -12.57
N ASP A 158 0.35 -3.01 -13.14
CA ASP A 158 -0.67 -4.05 -13.31
C ASP A 158 -0.69 -5.09 -12.19
N SER A 159 0.13 -4.90 -11.15
CA SER A 159 0.32 -5.82 -10.03
C SER A 159 0.76 -7.23 -10.44
N SER A 160 1.36 -7.40 -11.61
CA SER A 160 2.02 -8.64 -12.04
C SER A 160 3.30 -8.94 -11.25
N TYR A 161 3.94 -7.92 -10.69
CA TYR A 161 5.20 -8.06 -9.97
C TYR A 161 5.17 -7.36 -8.62
N LEU A 162 5.73 -8.05 -7.62
CA LEU A 162 6.09 -7.53 -6.30
C LEU A 162 7.60 -7.30 -6.26
N LEU A 163 8.01 -6.07 -6.00
CA LEU A 163 9.37 -5.73 -5.63
C LEU A 163 9.46 -5.76 -4.10
N TRP A 164 10.38 -6.56 -3.60
CA TRP A 164 10.96 -6.41 -2.27
C TRP A 164 12.32 -5.75 -2.44
N TYR A 165 12.61 -4.71 -1.66
CA TYR A 165 13.94 -4.12 -1.63
C TYR A 165 14.30 -3.66 -0.23
N ALA A 166 15.60 -3.67 0.07
CA ALA A 166 16.13 -3.16 1.31
C ALA A 166 17.43 -2.41 1.06
N TYR A 167 17.79 -1.49 1.96
CA TYR A 167 19.07 -0.80 1.90
C TYR A 167 19.57 -0.39 3.28
N THR A 168 20.88 -0.19 3.41
CA THR A 168 21.48 0.39 4.61
C THR A 168 21.38 1.92 4.58
N PRO A 169 21.21 2.58 5.74
CA PRO A 169 21.38 4.03 5.83
C PRO A 169 22.77 4.46 5.31
N PRO A 170 22.89 5.66 4.73
CA PRO A 170 24.19 6.16 4.28
C PRO A 170 25.13 6.34 5.48
N ARG A 171 26.40 5.99 5.30
CA ARG A 171 27.47 6.27 6.29
C ARG A 171 28.46 7.26 5.71
N LYS A 172 29.18 7.99 6.57
CA LYS A 172 30.21 8.95 6.14
C LYS A 172 31.21 8.23 5.22
N ASN A 173 31.32 8.68 3.97
CA ASN A 173 32.22 8.14 2.94
C ASN A 173 31.95 6.68 2.51
N THR A 174 30.75 6.15 2.70
CA THR A 174 30.37 4.81 2.21
C THR A 174 28.99 4.84 1.57
N PRO A 175 28.84 4.45 0.29
CA PRO A 175 27.53 4.39 -0.35
C PRO A 175 26.63 3.35 0.34
N PRO A 176 25.31 3.53 0.29
CA PRO A 176 24.38 2.55 0.85
C PRO A 176 24.52 1.22 0.10
N GLN A 177 24.46 0.11 0.82
CA GLN A 177 24.30 -1.20 0.23
C GLN A 177 22.81 -1.48 0.07
N GLY A 178 22.41 -1.98 -1.10
CA GLY A 178 21.03 -2.36 -1.37
C GLY A 178 20.87 -3.84 -1.67
N TRP A 179 19.64 -4.32 -1.54
CA TRP A 179 19.19 -5.66 -1.90
C TRP A 179 17.85 -5.54 -2.57
N TYR A 180 17.56 -6.38 -3.57
CA TYR A 180 16.22 -6.48 -4.10
C TYR A 180 15.87 -7.87 -4.61
N ALA A 181 14.58 -8.17 -4.64
CA ALA A 181 14.01 -9.32 -5.29
C ALA A 181 12.68 -8.94 -5.96
N VAL A 182 12.51 -9.33 -7.21
CA VAL A 182 11.25 -9.19 -7.94
C VAL A 182 10.56 -10.54 -8.05
N TRP A 183 9.33 -10.61 -7.57
CA TRP A 183 8.48 -11.79 -7.56
C TRP A 183 7.30 -11.57 -8.49
N SER A 184 7.03 -12.54 -9.36
CA SER A 184 5.84 -12.53 -10.22
C SER A 184 4.57 -12.94 -9.47
N SER A 185 3.41 -12.63 -10.03
CA SER A 185 2.09 -13.04 -9.54
C SER A 185 1.92 -14.56 -9.46
N SER A 186 2.74 -15.35 -10.16
CA SER A 186 2.77 -16.82 -10.04
C SER A 186 3.70 -17.33 -8.93
N GLY A 187 4.23 -16.45 -8.09
CA GLY A 187 5.16 -16.80 -7.01
C GLY A 187 6.59 -17.08 -7.47
N ARG A 188 6.90 -16.96 -8.76
CA ARG A 188 8.28 -17.13 -9.26
C ARG A 188 9.11 -15.87 -8.99
N LYS A 189 10.28 -16.03 -8.37
CA LYS A 189 11.34 -15.01 -8.30
C LYS A 189 11.95 -14.83 -9.70
N VAL A 190 11.80 -13.64 -10.28
CA VAL A 190 12.22 -13.36 -11.68
C VAL A 190 13.51 -12.54 -11.76
N ALA A 191 13.84 -11.79 -10.72
CA ALA A 191 15.11 -11.08 -10.58
C ALA A 191 15.48 -10.99 -9.10
N ALA A 192 16.78 -10.99 -8.79
CA ALA A 192 17.29 -10.71 -7.45
C ALA A 192 18.74 -10.24 -7.53
N GLN A 193 19.12 -9.33 -6.63
CA GLN A 193 20.51 -8.96 -6.38
C GLN A 193 20.79 -8.90 -4.88
N THR A 194 21.92 -9.48 -4.49
CA THR A 194 22.40 -9.47 -3.11
C THR A 194 23.37 -8.33 -2.82
N THR A 195 23.74 -7.58 -3.86
CA THR A 195 24.43 -6.28 -3.76
C THR A 195 23.91 -5.38 -4.88
N TRP A 196 22.80 -4.71 -4.62
CA TRP A 196 22.24 -3.72 -5.53
C TRP A 196 23.17 -2.51 -5.60
N SER A 197 23.67 -2.20 -6.80
CA SER A 197 24.55 -1.05 -7.04
C SER A 197 23.74 0.23 -6.92
N LEU A 198 23.89 0.92 -5.78
CA LEU A 198 23.23 2.20 -5.50
C LEU A 198 24.27 3.33 -5.54
N GLU A 199 23.97 4.42 -6.25
CA GLU A 199 24.75 5.65 -6.11
C GLU A 199 24.26 6.50 -4.92
N GLY A 200 23.02 6.25 -4.48
CA GLY A 200 22.36 6.97 -3.39
C GLY A 200 21.27 6.15 -2.70
N ILE A 201 20.54 6.79 -1.78
CA ILE A 201 19.40 6.13 -1.13
C ILE A 201 18.25 6.04 -2.13
N PRO A 202 17.64 4.86 -2.35
CA PRO A 202 16.42 4.76 -3.13
C PRO A 202 15.26 5.31 -2.29
N VAL A 203 14.81 6.52 -2.62
CA VAL A 203 13.70 7.18 -1.92
C VAL A 203 12.36 6.59 -2.34
N VAL A 204 12.27 6.15 -3.61
CA VAL A 204 11.11 5.44 -4.16
C VAL A 204 11.62 4.41 -5.15
N ALA A 205 11.07 3.19 -5.15
CA ALA A 205 11.37 2.18 -6.15
C ALA A 205 10.09 1.40 -6.54
N LEU A 206 9.93 1.10 -7.82
CA LEU A 206 8.81 0.35 -8.40
C LEU A 206 9.32 -0.58 -9.51
N PRO A 207 8.81 -1.82 -9.63
CA PRO A 207 9.04 -2.62 -10.82
C PRO A 207 8.08 -2.20 -11.94
N ASP A 208 8.50 -2.30 -13.20
CA ASP A 208 7.59 -2.20 -14.35
C ASP A 208 6.90 -3.54 -14.65
N ASN A 209 6.01 -3.56 -15.65
CA ASN A 209 5.31 -4.78 -16.08
C ASN A 209 6.22 -5.79 -16.83
N ARG A 210 7.53 -5.55 -16.86
CA ARG A 210 8.56 -6.44 -17.42
C ARG A 210 9.58 -6.87 -16.36
N ALA A 211 9.35 -6.54 -15.09
CA ALA A 211 10.23 -6.76 -13.94
C ALA A 211 11.55 -5.97 -13.97
N ASN A 212 11.62 -4.88 -14.76
CA ASN A 212 12.71 -3.91 -14.66
C ASN A 212 12.43 -2.93 -13.52
N LEU A 213 13.46 -2.29 -12.97
CA LEU A 213 13.29 -1.37 -11.85
C LEU A 213 13.31 0.08 -12.33
N TRP A 214 12.39 0.86 -11.76
CA TRP A 214 12.42 2.30 -11.80
C TRP A 214 12.51 2.82 -10.38
N LEU A 215 13.37 3.80 -10.15
CA LEU A 215 13.60 4.32 -8.81
C LEU A 215 14.09 5.76 -8.85
N ILE A 216 13.80 6.47 -7.76
CA ILE A 216 14.35 7.79 -7.48
C ILE A 216 15.44 7.61 -6.44
N GLU A 217 16.68 7.90 -6.82
CA GLU A 217 17.84 7.84 -5.95
C GLU A 217 18.23 9.24 -5.44
N ALA A 218 18.71 9.29 -4.21
CA ALA A 218 19.30 10.47 -3.57
C ALA A 218 20.81 10.25 -3.35
N PRO A 219 21.67 10.57 -4.34
CA PRO A 219 23.10 10.41 -4.20
C PRO A 219 23.68 11.48 -3.25
N PRO A 220 24.68 11.15 -2.42
CA PRO A 220 25.32 12.13 -1.54
C PRO A 220 25.90 13.31 -2.33
N GLY A 221 25.49 14.54 -1.99
CA GLY A 221 26.01 15.76 -2.59
C GLY A 221 25.60 16.01 -4.05
N LYS A 222 24.65 15.26 -4.59
CA LYS A 222 24.11 15.45 -5.95
C LYS A 222 22.58 15.65 -5.91
N PRO A 223 21.98 16.24 -6.96
CA PRO A 223 20.53 16.23 -7.14
C PRO A 223 19.97 14.81 -7.18
N LEU A 224 18.66 14.68 -6.91
CA LEU A 224 17.97 13.40 -7.09
C LEU A 224 18.08 12.93 -8.55
N GLN A 225 17.99 11.62 -8.75
CA GLN A 225 18.06 11.02 -10.08
C GLN A 225 16.94 10.01 -10.25
N LEU A 226 16.28 10.05 -11.41
CA LEU A 226 15.45 8.93 -11.86
C LEU A 226 16.38 7.91 -12.50
N VAL A 227 16.22 6.65 -12.10
CA VAL A 227 17.07 5.55 -12.52
C VAL A 227 16.18 4.44 -13.08
N TYR A 228 16.60 3.90 -14.21
CA TYR A 228 16.07 2.68 -14.81
C TYR A 228 17.13 1.60 -14.77
N GLU A 229 16.78 0.42 -14.27
CA GLU A 229 17.62 -0.77 -14.28
C GLU A 229 16.93 -1.90 -15.02
N ASP A 230 17.52 -2.33 -16.14
CA ASP A 230 17.14 -3.57 -16.80
C ASP A 230 17.68 -4.74 -15.97
N THR A 231 16.78 -5.45 -15.27
CA THR A 231 17.19 -6.48 -14.30
C THR A 231 17.80 -7.71 -14.97
N LYS A 232 17.52 -7.94 -16.25
CA LYS A 232 18.06 -9.08 -17.01
C LYS A 232 19.40 -8.74 -17.63
N ALA A 233 19.48 -7.60 -18.31
CA ALA A 233 20.71 -7.13 -18.95
C ALA A 233 21.70 -6.52 -17.96
N ARG A 234 21.25 -6.20 -16.75
CA ARG A 234 22.02 -5.46 -15.71
C ARG A 234 22.58 -4.15 -16.25
N THR A 235 21.79 -3.48 -17.10
CA THR A 235 22.14 -2.16 -17.64
C THR A 235 21.36 -1.09 -16.90
N ARG A 236 21.98 0.08 -16.75
CA ARG A 236 21.45 1.20 -15.98
C ARG A 236 21.40 2.46 -16.82
N ARG A 237 20.30 3.20 -16.73
CA ARG A 237 20.14 4.55 -17.31
C ARG A 237 19.71 5.51 -16.21
N THR A 238 20.25 6.71 -16.23
CA THR A 238 20.00 7.73 -15.20
C THR A 238 19.62 9.06 -15.83
N TRP A 239 18.66 9.75 -15.22
CA TRP A 239 18.25 11.10 -15.58
C TRP A 239 18.35 11.99 -14.34
N PRO A 240 19.12 13.08 -14.38
CA PRO A 240 19.15 14.04 -13.29
C PRO A 240 17.78 14.71 -13.15
N LEU A 241 17.28 14.78 -11.92
CA LEU A 241 16.08 15.55 -11.59
C LEU A 241 16.55 16.94 -11.16
N GLU A 242 16.79 17.79 -12.15
CA GLU A 242 17.20 19.20 -11.98
C GLU A 242 16.05 20.08 -11.49
N VAL A 243 15.42 19.65 -10.41
CA VAL A 243 14.44 20.44 -9.66
C VAL A 243 15.19 21.12 -8.52
N ASP A 244 14.98 22.43 -8.33
CA ASP A 244 15.58 23.23 -7.25
C ASP A 244 15.67 22.43 -5.94
N THR A 245 16.87 22.41 -5.38
CA THR A 245 17.59 21.31 -4.71
C THR A 245 17.04 20.73 -3.39
N LEU A 246 15.73 20.76 -3.14
CA LEU A 246 15.15 20.10 -1.98
C LEU A 246 13.80 19.45 -2.34
N VAL A 247 13.88 18.23 -2.89
CA VAL A 247 12.69 17.42 -3.11
C VAL A 247 12.24 16.82 -1.78
N LEU A 248 11.05 17.21 -1.34
CA LEU A 248 10.35 16.59 -0.22
C LEU A 248 9.34 15.57 -0.78
N GLN A 249 9.21 14.42 -0.13
CA GLN A 249 8.17 13.41 -0.42
C GLN A 249 8.09 13.00 -1.91
N PRO A 250 9.20 12.53 -2.53
CA PRO A 250 9.15 12.11 -3.93
C PRO A 250 8.21 10.94 -4.12
N TRP A 251 7.65 10.84 -5.31
CA TRP A 251 6.81 9.72 -5.73
C TRP A 251 7.08 9.36 -7.18
N LEU A 252 6.66 8.14 -7.53
CA LEU A 252 6.83 7.56 -8.84
C LEU A 252 5.54 6.88 -9.27
N ARG A 253 5.16 7.02 -10.54
CA ARG A 253 4.03 6.32 -11.13
C ARG A 253 4.40 5.85 -12.53
N LEU A 254 4.24 4.56 -12.79
CA LEU A 254 4.56 3.97 -14.08
C LEU A 254 3.28 3.65 -14.86
N THR A 255 3.34 3.82 -16.18
CA THR A 255 2.33 3.39 -17.15
C THR A 255 3.03 2.74 -18.34
N PRO A 256 2.30 2.04 -19.23
CA PRO A 256 2.89 1.52 -20.46
C PRO A 256 3.48 2.60 -21.39
N LYS A 257 3.06 3.86 -21.27
CA LYS A 257 3.42 4.96 -22.18
C LYS A 257 4.30 6.04 -21.56
N ALA A 258 4.43 6.09 -20.25
CA ALA A 258 5.18 7.12 -19.55
C ALA A 258 5.51 6.74 -18.11
N VAL A 259 6.59 7.34 -17.61
CA VAL A 259 6.96 7.40 -16.19
C VAL A 259 6.66 8.81 -15.69
N TYR A 260 5.92 8.90 -14.59
CA TYR A 260 5.64 10.14 -13.90
C TYR A 260 6.40 10.18 -12.59
N VAL A 261 7.12 11.26 -12.38
CA VAL A 261 7.78 11.58 -11.13
C VAL A 261 7.15 12.84 -10.56
N GLY A 262 7.20 13.01 -9.26
CA GLY A 262 6.90 14.31 -8.70
C GLY A 262 7.37 14.43 -7.27
N ALA A 263 7.29 15.66 -6.80
CA ALA A 263 7.93 16.09 -5.59
C ALA A 263 7.32 17.39 -5.09
N LEU A 264 7.53 17.65 -3.82
CA LEU A 264 7.40 18.97 -3.24
C LEU A 264 8.73 19.70 -3.30
N VAL A 265 8.68 20.97 -3.66
CA VAL A 265 9.82 21.87 -3.52
C VAL A 265 9.55 22.87 -2.40
N PRO A 266 10.55 23.26 -1.60
CA PRO A 266 10.40 24.30 -0.59
C PRO A 266 10.07 25.65 -1.24
N ALA A 267 9.50 26.56 -0.46
CA ALA A 267 9.46 27.97 -0.84
C ALA A 267 10.90 28.50 -0.96
N GLU A 268 11.14 29.47 -1.85
CA GLU A 268 12.46 29.96 -2.32
C GLU A 268 13.45 30.44 -1.24
N LYS A 269 13.13 30.31 0.06
CA LYS A 269 14.01 30.57 1.20
C LYS A 269 14.26 29.29 2.01
N THR A 270 15.31 28.54 1.66
CA THR A 270 15.84 27.45 2.48
C THR A 270 16.97 27.98 3.36
N ILE A 271 16.77 28.13 4.67
CA ILE A 271 17.87 28.25 5.65
C ILE A 271 18.09 26.87 6.29
N SER A 272 19.36 26.57 6.61
CA SER A 272 19.91 25.29 7.03
C SER A 272 19.03 24.42 7.94
N LEU A 273 19.11 23.12 7.64
CA LEU A 273 18.53 21.95 8.33
C LEU A 273 18.50 22.09 9.86
N THR A 274 17.45 22.71 10.40
CA THR A 274 17.00 22.54 11.80
C THR A 274 15.61 23.13 12.07
N SER A 275 15.00 23.91 11.17
CA SER A 275 13.67 24.49 11.38
C SER A 275 12.75 24.35 10.15
N GLY A 276 11.79 23.42 10.27
CA GLY A 276 10.53 23.31 9.50
C GLY A 276 10.45 24.00 8.13
N HIS A 277 10.68 23.24 7.07
CA HIS A 277 10.52 23.69 5.68
C HIS A 277 9.11 24.21 5.41
N GLN A 278 8.99 25.43 4.87
CA GLN A 278 7.79 25.85 4.17
C GLN A 278 7.79 25.27 2.76
N VAL A 279 6.69 24.66 2.36
CA VAL A 279 6.54 24.03 1.05
C VAL A 279 6.05 25.07 0.05
N GLY A 280 6.70 25.17 -1.11
CA GLY A 280 6.52 26.26 -2.07
C GLY A 280 5.77 25.88 -3.35
N ALA A 281 6.01 24.68 -3.90
CA ALA A 281 5.29 24.21 -5.08
C ALA A 281 5.26 22.69 -5.18
N TRP A 282 4.31 22.20 -5.98
CA TRP A 282 4.38 20.87 -6.58
C TRP A 282 5.19 20.92 -7.86
N VAL A 283 5.99 19.89 -8.09
CA VAL A 283 6.54 19.58 -9.41
C VAL A 283 6.11 18.21 -9.86
N VAL A 284 5.78 18.11 -11.15
CA VAL A 284 5.45 16.86 -11.83
C VAL A 284 6.33 16.75 -13.05
N GLY A 285 7.03 15.64 -13.19
CA GLY A 285 7.83 15.29 -14.35
C GLY A 285 7.21 14.13 -15.11
N LYS A 286 7.25 14.19 -16.45
CA LYS A 286 6.84 13.10 -17.34
C LYS A 286 8.03 12.70 -18.22
N LEU A 287 8.34 11.40 -18.22
CA LEU A 287 9.26 10.77 -19.16
C LEU A 287 8.46 9.84 -20.08
N ALA A 288 8.46 10.10 -21.37
CA ALA A 288 7.72 9.27 -22.33
C ALA A 288 8.40 7.90 -22.53
N LEU A 289 7.59 6.87 -22.81
CA LEU A 289 8.01 5.53 -23.18
C LEU A 289 7.48 5.19 -24.59
N PRO A 290 8.21 4.38 -25.39
CA PRO A 290 9.49 3.75 -25.09
C PRO A 290 10.64 4.76 -25.02
N LEU A 291 11.71 4.38 -24.31
CA LEU A 291 12.90 5.21 -24.20
C LEU A 291 13.67 5.25 -25.53
N SER A 292 14.07 6.46 -25.89
CA SER A 292 15.08 6.79 -26.89
C SER A 292 16.35 7.33 -26.21
N ASP A 293 17.43 7.48 -26.96
CA ASP A 293 18.68 8.07 -26.46
C ASP A 293 18.54 9.57 -26.11
N THR A 294 17.49 10.22 -26.61
CA THR A 294 17.16 11.64 -26.37
C THR A 294 16.04 11.83 -25.35
N SER A 295 15.60 10.77 -24.68
CA SER A 295 14.48 10.86 -23.74
C SER A 295 14.85 11.72 -22.54
N GLN A 296 14.05 12.76 -22.29
CA GLN A 296 14.20 13.70 -21.19
C GLN A 296 12.90 13.81 -20.39
N VAL A 297 13.03 14.20 -19.12
CA VAL A 297 11.88 14.47 -18.24
C VAL A 297 11.36 15.87 -18.55
N VAL A 298 10.09 15.96 -18.93
CA VAL A 298 9.38 17.24 -19.10
C VAL A 298 8.69 17.60 -17.80
N TRP A 299 8.98 18.80 -17.29
CA TRP A 299 8.52 19.26 -15.98
C TRP A 299 7.37 20.26 -16.07
N GLY A 300 6.47 20.17 -15.09
CA GLY A 300 5.50 21.20 -14.74
C GLY A 300 5.62 21.57 -13.27
N ARG A 301 5.29 22.82 -12.94
CA ARG A 301 5.33 23.36 -11.58
C ARG A 301 4.00 24.03 -11.23
N ALA A 302 3.52 23.81 -10.02
CA ALA A 302 2.30 24.42 -9.50
C ALA A 302 2.60 25.00 -8.11
N PRO A 303 2.78 26.34 -7.98
CA PRO A 303 2.99 26.96 -6.69
C PRO A 303 1.76 26.77 -5.80
N PHE A 304 2.00 26.68 -4.50
CA PHE A 304 0.89 26.69 -3.54
C PHE A 304 0.28 28.08 -3.46
N PRO A 305 -1.06 28.21 -3.50
CA PRO A 305 -1.71 29.50 -3.32
C PRO A 305 -1.32 30.10 -1.97
N THR A 306 -0.89 31.36 -1.98
CA THR A 306 -0.37 32.05 -0.78
C THR A 306 -1.46 32.18 0.29
N GLU A 307 -2.71 32.37 -0.13
CA GLU A 307 -3.88 32.42 0.73
C GLU A 307 -4.17 31.09 1.45
N TRP A 308 -3.72 29.95 0.91
CA TRP A 308 -3.85 28.66 1.60
C TRP A 308 -2.72 28.47 2.61
N ILE A 309 -1.48 28.79 2.22
CA ILE A 309 -0.33 28.69 3.12
C ILE A 309 -0.54 29.60 4.35
N ALA A 310 -1.09 30.80 4.15
CA ALA A 310 -1.35 31.77 5.21
C ALA A 310 -2.30 31.27 6.33
N LEU A 311 -3.07 30.20 6.09
CA LEU A 311 -3.97 29.64 7.09
C LEU A 311 -3.23 28.81 8.16
N TYR A 312 -2.01 28.37 7.87
CA TYR A 312 -1.25 27.52 8.78
C TYR A 312 -0.29 28.34 9.63
N LYS A 313 -0.41 28.18 10.95
CA LYS A 313 0.51 28.78 11.93
C LYS A 313 1.83 28.03 12.06
N GLU A 314 1.82 26.75 11.69
CA GLU A 314 2.98 25.86 11.70
C GLU A 314 3.23 25.39 10.26
N PRO A 315 4.49 25.05 9.90
CA PRO A 315 4.79 24.51 8.58
C PRO A 315 3.92 23.30 8.24
N ILE A 316 3.38 23.28 7.01
CA ILE A 316 2.59 22.16 6.50
C ILE A 316 3.46 20.91 6.34
N GLN A 317 2.88 19.74 6.63
CA GLN A 317 3.51 18.42 6.46
C GLN A 317 2.72 17.56 5.46
N PRO A 318 2.65 18.00 4.18
CA PRO A 318 1.93 17.27 3.14
C PRO A 318 2.49 15.85 2.96
N THR A 319 1.63 14.86 3.16
CA THR A 319 1.89 13.45 2.94
C THR A 319 1.18 13.01 1.66
N PRO A 320 1.88 12.39 0.67
CA PRO A 320 1.23 11.82 -0.50
C PRO A 320 0.24 10.74 -0.10
N ILE A 321 -1.02 10.90 -0.50
CA ILE A 321 -2.07 9.90 -0.21
C ILE A 321 -2.50 9.14 -1.47
N ARG A 322 -2.48 9.79 -2.65
CA ARG A 322 -2.89 9.13 -3.89
C ARG A 322 -2.40 9.83 -5.16
N LEU A 323 -2.10 9.03 -6.17
CA LEU A 323 -1.90 9.45 -7.55
C LEU A 323 -2.94 8.75 -8.43
N LEU A 324 -3.68 9.50 -9.23
CA LEU A 324 -4.72 8.96 -10.10
C LEU A 324 -4.52 9.47 -11.53
N LEU A 325 -4.54 8.55 -12.50
CA LEU A 325 -4.48 8.89 -13.91
C LEU A 325 -5.87 8.73 -14.53
N GLN A 326 -6.27 9.74 -15.30
CA GLN A 326 -7.44 9.66 -16.17
C GLN A 326 -6.94 9.43 -17.60
N GLY A 327 -6.83 8.16 -17.97
CA GLY A 327 -6.16 7.78 -19.22
C GLY A 327 -4.73 8.29 -19.28
N ASP A 328 -4.33 8.81 -20.45
CA ASP A 328 -2.98 9.36 -20.68
C ASP A 328 -2.93 10.90 -20.67
N SER A 329 -4.08 11.56 -20.43
CA SER A 329 -4.23 13.01 -20.61
C SER A 329 -4.17 13.81 -19.33
N ALA A 330 -4.54 13.22 -18.18
CA ALA A 330 -4.57 13.95 -16.92
C ALA A 330 -4.07 13.13 -15.73
N LEU A 331 -3.34 13.81 -14.84
CA LEU A 331 -2.87 13.29 -13.57
C LEU A 331 -3.48 14.10 -12.43
N TYR A 332 -3.97 13.39 -11.42
CA TYR A 332 -4.43 13.95 -10.15
C TYR A 332 -3.46 13.54 -9.06
N VAL A 333 -3.10 14.51 -8.25
CA VAL A 333 -2.10 14.37 -7.22
C VAL A 333 -2.73 14.84 -5.92
N LEU A 334 -2.93 13.89 -4.99
CA LEU A 334 -3.63 14.10 -3.72
C LEU A 334 -2.65 13.99 -2.55
N TYR A 335 -2.79 14.93 -1.62
CA TYR A 335 -1.97 15.02 -0.41
C TYR A 335 -2.82 15.35 0.79
N GLU A 336 -2.34 14.98 1.97
CA GLU A 336 -2.99 15.29 3.23
C GLU A 336 -1.98 15.90 4.20
N ASP A 337 -2.34 17.01 4.85
CA ASP A 337 -1.54 17.57 5.95
C ASP A 337 -1.79 16.75 7.22
N GLN A 338 -0.97 15.71 7.41
CA GLN A 338 -1.05 14.81 8.56
C GLN A 338 -0.05 15.21 9.65
N ARG A 339 -0.50 15.22 10.91
CA ARG A 339 0.32 15.58 12.07
C ARG A 339 0.07 14.65 13.24
N SER A 340 1.00 14.61 14.18
CA SER A 340 0.84 13.93 15.47
C SER A 340 1.11 14.89 16.62
N LYS A 341 0.18 14.97 17.58
CA LYS A 341 0.29 15.83 18.77
C LYS A 341 -0.27 15.11 19.99
N GLY A 342 0.59 14.85 20.97
CA GLY A 342 0.18 14.24 22.24
C GLY A 342 -0.50 12.88 22.08
N GLY A 343 0.01 12.03 21.17
CA GLY A 343 -0.56 10.71 20.87
C GLY A 343 -1.87 10.74 20.07
N THR A 344 -2.33 11.93 19.63
CA THR A 344 -3.45 12.05 18.69
C THR A 344 -2.95 12.42 17.30
N PHE A 345 -3.50 11.75 16.29
CA PHE A 345 -3.23 12.03 14.88
C PHE A 345 -4.26 13.02 14.34
N LEU A 346 -3.81 13.91 13.47
CA LEU A 346 -4.58 15.02 12.93
C LEU A 346 -4.43 15.03 11.40
N ALA A 347 -5.52 15.24 10.68
CA ALA A 347 -5.51 15.50 9.24
C ALA A 347 -6.36 16.74 8.94
N TYR A 348 -5.72 17.86 8.64
CA TYR A 348 -6.41 19.15 8.54
C TYR A 348 -7.05 19.37 7.19
N ASP A 349 -6.31 19.15 6.12
CA ASP A 349 -6.77 19.39 4.76
C ASP A 349 -6.28 18.30 3.81
N VAL A 350 -7.11 18.02 2.80
CA VAL A 350 -6.72 17.25 1.62
C VAL A 350 -6.55 18.20 0.47
N TRP A 351 -5.39 18.16 -0.16
CA TRP A 351 -5.03 19.03 -1.27
C TRP A 351 -5.02 18.21 -2.54
N VAL A 352 -5.71 18.72 -3.56
CA VAL A 352 -5.85 18.07 -4.85
C VAL A 352 -5.30 18.99 -5.92
N SER A 353 -4.46 18.47 -6.81
CA SER A 353 -4.04 19.18 -8.02
C SER A 353 -4.27 18.32 -9.26
N ARG A 354 -4.75 18.94 -10.33
CA ARG A 354 -4.92 18.31 -11.65
C ARG A 354 -3.90 18.88 -12.63
N TRP A 355 -3.34 17.99 -13.43
CA TRP A 355 -2.29 18.28 -14.39
C TRP A 355 -2.66 17.75 -15.77
N GLY A 356 -2.47 18.56 -16.80
CA GLY A 356 -2.53 18.12 -18.20
C GLY A 356 -1.21 17.48 -18.62
N LEU A 357 -1.27 16.41 -19.41
CA LEU A 357 -0.12 15.55 -19.72
C LEU A 357 0.15 15.33 -21.22
N GLN A 358 -0.52 16.02 -22.15
CA GLN A 358 -0.38 15.73 -23.60
C GLN A 358 1.03 16.06 -24.12
N ASP A 359 1.27 17.32 -24.49
CA ASP A 359 2.54 17.77 -25.09
C ASP A 359 3.52 18.34 -24.05
N SER A 360 2.98 18.76 -22.91
CA SER A 360 3.71 19.27 -21.77
C SER A 360 3.05 18.82 -20.47
N VAL A 361 3.76 18.98 -19.36
CA VAL A 361 3.19 18.85 -18.02
C VAL A 361 2.82 20.25 -17.54
N HIS A 362 1.53 20.54 -17.46
CA HIS A 362 1.05 21.84 -16.99
C HIS A 362 -0.03 21.68 -15.94
N HIS A 363 0.01 22.55 -14.95
CA HIS A 363 -1.00 22.63 -13.91
C HIS A 363 -2.30 23.18 -14.49
N LEU A 364 -3.42 22.55 -14.17
CA LEU A 364 -4.75 22.99 -14.63
C LEU A 364 -5.49 23.70 -13.50
N TRP A 365 -5.60 23.05 -12.34
CA TRP A 365 -6.23 23.62 -11.17
C TRP A 365 -5.80 22.89 -9.89
N SER A 366 -5.97 23.57 -8.76
CA SER A 366 -5.85 22.97 -7.43
C SER A 366 -7.12 23.23 -6.63
N TYR A 367 -7.46 22.32 -5.72
CA TYR A 367 -8.56 22.50 -4.77
C TYR A 367 -8.13 22.09 -3.36
N ARG A 368 -8.50 22.90 -2.36
CA ARG A 368 -8.31 22.59 -0.94
C ARG A 368 -9.61 22.05 -0.36
N ILE A 369 -9.56 20.83 0.14
CA ILE A 369 -10.65 20.19 0.87
C ILE A 369 -10.34 20.31 2.35
N GLU A 370 -11.20 21.04 3.07
CA GLU A 370 -11.10 21.16 4.51
C GLU A 370 -11.68 19.93 5.21
N LYS A 371 -10.88 19.30 6.06
CA LYS A 371 -11.18 17.99 6.66
C LYS A 371 -11.28 18.03 8.19
N ARG A 372 -10.27 18.63 8.85
CA ARG A 372 -10.17 18.80 10.31
C ARG A 372 -10.41 17.52 11.12
N GLN A 373 -9.89 16.38 10.67
CA GLN A 373 -10.06 15.12 11.36
C GLN A 373 -9.03 14.93 12.49
N ARG A 374 -9.45 14.31 13.60
CA ARG A 374 -8.61 14.00 14.76
C ARG A 374 -8.95 12.62 15.30
N GLU A 375 -7.98 11.70 15.32
CA GLU A 375 -8.19 10.32 15.76
C GLU A 375 -7.05 9.80 16.63
N PRO A 376 -7.31 8.81 17.50
CA PRO A 376 -6.28 8.17 18.31
C PRO A 376 -5.36 7.24 17.49
N ARG A 377 -5.65 6.99 16.21
CA ARG A 377 -4.90 6.10 15.33
C ARG A 377 -4.55 6.78 14.00
N PRO A 378 -3.35 6.54 13.45
CA PRO A 378 -2.94 7.13 12.17
C PRO A 378 -3.82 6.60 11.01
N ASP A 379 -4.16 5.31 11.03
CA ASP A 379 -4.98 4.68 9.98
C ASP A 379 -6.41 5.24 9.90
N ALA A 380 -6.87 5.99 10.90
CA ALA A 380 -8.21 6.54 10.94
C ALA A 380 -8.29 7.94 10.31
N VAL A 381 -7.18 8.70 10.25
CA VAL A 381 -7.16 10.09 9.75
C VAL A 381 -6.98 10.23 8.23
N SER A 382 -7.16 9.18 7.42
CA SER A 382 -6.94 9.25 5.96
C SER A 382 -8.23 9.45 5.13
N CYS A 383 -8.12 9.47 3.80
CA CYS A 383 -9.24 9.54 2.87
C CYS A 383 -9.14 8.48 1.78
N PHE A 384 -10.24 8.23 1.08
CA PHE A 384 -10.25 7.42 -0.13
C PHE A 384 -10.75 8.21 -1.33
N SER A 385 -10.23 7.90 -2.51
CA SER A 385 -10.53 8.64 -3.72
C SER A 385 -10.93 7.76 -4.90
N GLY A 386 -11.50 8.34 -5.95
CA GLY A 386 -11.87 7.61 -7.14
C GLY A 386 -12.13 8.51 -8.33
N LEU A 387 -11.93 7.98 -9.54
CA LEU A 387 -12.18 8.71 -10.78
C LEU A 387 -13.37 8.10 -11.51
N ASN A 388 -14.37 8.94 -11.80
CA ASN A 388 -15.37 8.64 -12.82
C ASN A 388 -15.16 9.55 -14.04
N GLU A 389 -16.10 9.54 -14.99
CA GLU A 389 -15.98 10.32 -16.23
C GLU A 389 -16.05 11.83 -16.02
N THR A 390 -16.63 12.29 -14.91
CA THR A 390 -16.95 13.72 -14.69
C THR A 390 -16.28 14.28 -13.44
N PHE A 391 -16.10 13.45 -12.42
CA PHE A 391 -15.64 13.85 -11.10
C PHE A 391 -14.49 12.98 -10.59
N LEU A 392 -13.59 13.64 -9.87
CA LEU A 392 -12.76 13.02 -8.86
C LEU A 392 -13.55 13.03 -7.54
N SER A 393 -13.88 11.85 -7.06
CA SER A 393 -14.49 11.65 -5.74
C SER A 393 -13.37 11.57 -4.70
N VAL A 394 -13.46 12.35 -3.62
CA VAL A 394 -12.61 12.27 -2.43
C VAL A 394 -13.51 12.15 -1.22
N VAL A 395 -13.37 11.08 -0.46
CA VAL A 395 -14.28 10.74 0.62
C VAL A 395 -13.50 10.50 1.89
N PHE A 396 -13.97 11.09 2.98
CA PHE A 396 -13.31 11.04 4.27
C PHE A 396 -14.34 11.20 5.40
N LEU A 397 -13.87 11.01 6.62
CA LEU A 397 -14.68 11.19 7.82
C LEU A 397 -14.48 12.61 8.37
N THR A 398 -15.59 13.31 8.61
CA THR A 398 -15.58 14.62 9.28
C THR A 398 -15.63 14.42 10.80
N GLU A 399 -14.64 14.97 11.53
CA GLU A 399 -14.57 15.20 13.01
C GLU A 399 -15.03 14.12 14.03
N ARG A 400 -14.09 13.74 14.94
CA ARG A 400 -14.15 13.36 16.39
C ARG A 400 -14.73 12.00 16.85
N THR A 401 -13.84 11.16 17.43
CA THR A 401 -14.11 10.13 18.46
C THR A 401 -15.31 9.22 18.18
N GLY A 402 -15.31 8.58 17.00
CA GLY A 402 -16.35 7.64 16.61
C GLY A 402 -17.70 8.27 16.27
N ARG A 403 -17.85 9.60 16.36
CA ARG A 403 -19.00 10.33 15.80
C ARG A 403 -18.55 11.08 14.55
N GLY A 404 -19.47 11.42 13.66
CA GLY A 404 -19.14 12.20 12.47
C GLY A 404 -19.85 11.74 11.21
N LYS A 405 -19.51 12.35 10.08
CA LYS A 405 -20.11 12.07 8.78
C LYS A 405 -19.08 11.51 7.83
N LEU A 406 -19.46 10.49 7.09
CA LEU A 406 -18.72 10.09 5.91
C LEU A 406 -19.10 11.07 4.80
N ARG A 407 -18.20 11.99 4.46
CA ARG A 407 -18.43 13.05 3.48
C ARG A 407 -17.65 12.80 2.21
N ALA A 408 -18.32 12.96 1.08
CA ALA A 408 -17.73 12.96 -0.24
C ALA A 408 -17.64 14.38 -0.80
N TYR A 409 -16.48 14.71 -1.36
CA TYR A 409 -16.26 15.83 -2.26
C TYR A 409 -16.17 15.27 -3.68
N LEU A 410 -16.92 15.86 -4.61
CA LEU A 410 -16.89 15.54 -6.03
C LEU A 410 -16.30 16.74 -6.75
N LEU A 411 -15.06 16.62 -7.19
CA LEU A 411 -14.33 17.68 -7.90
C LEU A 411 -14.52 17.49 -9.40
N ASN A 412 -15.14 18.47 -10.07
CA ASN A 412 -15.33 18.43 -11.51
C ASN A 412 -13.97 18.43 -12.22
N HIS A 413 -13.78 17.54 -13.19
CA HIS A 413 -12.50 17.39 -13.87
C HIS A 413 -12.04 18.66 -14.58
N ASP A 414 -12.95 19.36 -15.25
CA ASP A 414 -12.61 20.49 -16.11
C ASP A 414 -12.43 21.77 -15.30
N THR A 415 -13.29 22.00 -14.32
CA THR A 415 -13.33 23.28 -13.58
C THR A 415 -12.69 23.23 -12.20
N GLY A 416 -12.48 22.03 -11.62
CA GLY A 416 -12.06 21.87 -10.23
C GLY A 416 -13.11 22.26 -9.20
N GLN A 417 -14.31 22.68 -9.62
CA GLN A 417 -15.40 23.02 -8.71
C GLN A 417 -15.85 21.79 -7.91
N ALA A 418 -16.07 21.98 -6.62
CA ALA A 418 -16.47 20.93 -5.71
C ALA A 418 -17.98 20.92 -5.46
N LEU A 419 -18.56 19.74 -5.51
CA LEU A 419 -19.84 19.43 -4.86
C LEU A 419 -19.56 18.61 -3.60
N THR A 420 -20.36 18.80 -2.56
CA THR A 420 -20.20 18.07 -1.30
C THR A 420 -21.47 17.29 -0.99
N LYS A 421 -21.30 16.08 -0.46
CA LYS A 421 -22.42 15.23 -0.04
C LYS A 421 -22.03 14.40 1.19
N ASP A 422 -22.89 14.43 2.20
CA ASP A 422 -22.80 13.50 3.33
C ASP A 422 -23.39 12.15 2.87
N LEU A 423 -22.57 11.10 2.88
CA LEU A 423 -22.93 9.74 2.47
C LEU A 423 -23.55 8.93 3.61
N ALA A 424 -23.05 9.13 4.83
CA ALA A 424 -23.51 8.46 6.03
C ALA A 424 -23.18 9.31 7.25
N GLU A 425 -23.91 9.09 8.35
CA GLU A 425 -23.66 9.73 9.63
C GLU A 425 -23.58 8.66 10.72
N ASN A 426 -22.51 8.72 11.50
CA ASN A 426 -22.36 7.91 12.70
C ASN A 426 -22.69 8.80 13.91
N THR A 427 -23.98 8.98 14.18
CA THR A 427 -24.46 9.79 15.31
C THR A 427 -24.17 9.14 16.66
N ALA A 428 -24.13 7.80 16.71
CA ALA A 428 -24.03 7.04 17.95
C ALA A 428 -22.63 7.10 18.59
N GLY A 429 -21.56 7.06 17.78
CA GLY A 429 -20.20 6.86 18.31
C GLY A 429 -19.64 5.48 18.06
N ASP A 430 -20.41 4.61 17.41
CA ASP A 430 -20.27 3.16 17.58
C ASP A 430 -19.36 2.50 16.55
N LEU A 431 -18.86 3.25 15.56
CA LEU A 431 -18.03 2.72 14.48
C LEU A 431 -16.87 3.65 14.15
N LEU A 432 -15.65 3.16 14.33
CA LEU A 432 -14.42 3.79 13.87
C LEU A 432 -14.06 3.24 12.49
N ILE A 433 -14.46 3.93 11.43
CA ILE A 433 -14.02 3.61 10.05
C ILE A 433 -12.52 3.92 9.91
N LEU A 434 -11.79 3.07 9.20
CA LEU A 434 -10.33 3.11 9.05
C LEU A 434 -9.92 3.31 7.58
N PRO A 435 -9.99 4.54 7.03
CA PRO A 435 -9.64 4.80 5.64
C PRO A 435 -8.21 4.37 5.27
N GLY A 436 -7.24 4.47 6.19
CA GLY A 436 -5.86 4.03 5.98
C GLY A 436 -5.71 2.50 5.86
N ARG A 437 -6.73 1.73 6.24
CA ARG A 437 -6.81 0.27 6.01
C ARG A 437 -7.72 -0.10 4.84
N SER A 438 -8.02 0.84 3.96
CA SER A 438 -8.89 0.57 2.81
C SER A 438 -8.16 -0.18 1.71
N ALA A 439 -8.83 -1.16 1.12
CA ALA A 439 -8.40 -1.83 -0.10
C ALA A 439 -9.12 -1.22 -1.30
N TYR A 440 -8.36 -0.67 -2.24
CA TYR A 440 -8.91 -0.20 -3.51
C TYR A 440 -9.17 -1.36 -4.44
N LEU A 441 -10.44 -1.60 -4.73
CA LEU A 441 -10.87 -2.66 -5.62
C LEU A 441 -10.87 -2.22 -7.09
N SER A 442 -10.95 -0.91 -7.33
CA SER A 442 -10.73 -0.25 -8.62
C SER A 442 -10.60 1.26 -8.44
N LEU A 443 -10.57 2.00 -9.56
CA LEU A 443 -10.69 3.45 -9.57
C LEU A 443 -12.02 3.97 -9.02
N ARG A 444 -13.08 3.14 -8.96
CA ARG A 444 -14.42 3.54 -8.53
C ARG A 444 -14.92 2.77 -7.31
N GLU A 445 -14.16 1.80 -6.78
CA GLU A 445 -14.66 0.93 -5.71
C GLU A 445 -13.59 0.71 -4.64
N VAL A 446 -13.99 0.90 -3.38
CA VAL A 446 -13.14 0.86 -2.20
C VAL A 446 -13.82 0.02 -1.14
N ILE A 447 -13.06 -0.88 -0.50
CA ILE A 447 -13.47 -1.51 0.75
C ILE A 447 -12.73 -0.86 1.89
N THR A 448 -13.43 -0.53 2.97
CA THR A 448 -12.81 -0.03 4.21
C THR A 448 -13.38 -0.76 5.43
N LEU A 449 -12.55 -0.90 6.46
CA LEU A 449 -12.92 -1.54 7.72
C LEU A 449 -13.49 -0.51 8.69
N ALA A 450 -14.45 -0.91 9.50
CA ALA A 450 -14.91 -0.15 10.65
C ALA A 450 -14.90 -1.00 11.91
N LEU A 451 -14.37 -0.45 12.99
CA LEU A 451 -14.27 -1.12 14.28
C LEU A 451 -15.37 -0.64 15.23
N PRO A 452 -16.03 -1.53 15.99
CA PRO A 452 -16.89 -1.14 17.09
C PRO A 452 -16.07 -0.51 18.24
N PRO A 453 -16.72 0.04 19.29
CA PRO A 453 -16.03 0.60 20.43
C PRO A 453 -15.20 -0.46 21.17
N PRO A 454 -14.16 -0.05 21.93
CA PRO A 454 -13.38 -0.96 22.76
C PRO A 454 -14.28 -1.84 23.66
N GLY A 455 -14.07 -3.16 23.65
CA GLY A 455 -14.84 -4.13 24.44
C GLY A 455 -16.03 -4.79 23.72
N LYS A 456 -16.23 -4.52 22.42
CA LYS A 456 -17.16 -5.30 21.57
C LYS A 456 -16.37 -6.03 20.49
N ASN A 457 -16.57 -7.34 20.37
CA ASN A 457 -16.01 -8.14 19.28
C ASN A 457 -16.80 -7.93 17.99
N GLY A 458 -16.09 -7.72 16.88
CA GLY A 458 -16.66 -7.58 15.54
C GLY A 458 -15.95 -6.50 14.73
N TYR A 459 -16.18 -6.49 13.42
CA TYR A 459 -15.82 -5.40 12.51
C TYR A 459 -16.89 -5.33 11.42
N GLN A 460 -17.10 -4.16 10.85
CA GLN A 460 -17.95 -3.98 9.67
C GLN A 460 -17.08 -3.70 8.45
N ILE A 461 -17.45 -4.28 7.32
CA ILE A 461 -16.81 -4.02 6.03
C ILE A 461 -17.74 -3.12 5.23
N TYR A 462 -17.27 -1.92 4.90
CA TYR A 462 -17.96 -1.01 4.01
C TYR A 462 -17.44 -1.18 2.59
N HIS A 463 -18.31 -1.54 1.66
CA HIS A 463 -18.03 -1.47 0.23
C HIS A 463 -18.64 -0.18 -0.34
N ILE A 464 -17.78 0.69 -0.85
CA ILE A 464 -18.15 2.03 -1.30
C ILE A 464 -17.86 2.13 -2.80
N ARG A 465 -18.89 2.51 -3.56
CA ARG A 465 -18.81 2.78 -5.00
C ARG A 465 -18.87 4.29 -5.24
N LEU A 466 -17.85 4.81 -5.89
CA LEU A 466 -17.53 6.23 -6.10
C LEU A 466 -17.85 6.75 -7.50
#